data_AF-N6U025-F1
#
_entry.id   AF-N6U025-F1
#
_cell.length_a   1.000
_cell.length_b   1.000
_cell.length_c   1.000
_cell.angle_alpha   90.00
_cell.angle_beta   90.00
_cell.angle_gamma   90.00
#
_symmetry.space_group_name_H-M   'P 1'
#
loop_
_entity.id
_entity.type
_entity.pdbx_description
1 polymer ?
#
loop_
_entity_poly.entity_id
_entity_poly.type
_entity_poly.pdbx_seq_one_letter_code
_entity_poly.pdbx_strand_id
1 'polypeptide(L)'
;MEKLHLLTVLMLVAVLVHCKKPEEKPEWAKKDIRDFTDADMERLLDQWEEDEEPLEPDELPEHLRPMPKIDMSKLTKDNPEEILKMTKKGRTLMTFVQVAGHPSKDETEEITKLWQTSLWNSHIQAERYLVDDNRAIFLFKDGEQAWSAKEYLIEQEQCESVTIESKVYPGKHHPRAGTIWQYWAKFSNWRAKETLTAEIVVKVADFQQQIQSMSGIAATRLAEERKAWRKDHPFGFVARPSKNADGSLNLMNWECSIPGKKGTPWEEGHYKLRMLFKEDYPTSPPKCKFEPPLFHPNVYPSGTVCLSLLDEEKDWRPAITIKQILLGIQDLLNEPNVKDPAQAEAYTIYCQNRLEYEKRVKAQARAMSHQEL
;
A
#
# COMPACT_ATOMS: atom_id res chain seq x y z
N MET A 1 -10.91 -30.23 60.74
CA MET A 1 -10.73 -29.88 59.32
C MET A 1 -9.97 -28.57 59.13
N GLU A 2 -10.11 -27.56 60.00
CA GLU A 2 -9.41 -26.26 59.86
C GLU A 2 -7.87 -26.33 59.93
N LYS A 3 -7.28 -27.20 60.77
CA LYS A 3 -5.81 -27.33 60.87
C LYS A 3 -5.17 -27.92 59.60
N LEU A 4 -5.91 -28.73 58.84
CA LEU A 4 -5.41 -29.31 57.59
C LEU A 4 -5.48 -28.28 56.46
N HIS A 5 -6.52 -27.46 56.43
CA HIS A 5 -6.63 -26.35 55.48
C HIS A 5 -5.55 -25.27 55.71
N LEU A 6 -5.24 -24.96 56.97
CA LEU A 6 -4.19 -23.98 57.29
C LEU A 6 -2.80 -24.47 56.85
N LEU A 7 -2.51 -25.76 57.01
CA LEU A 7 -1.27 -26.40 56.54
C LEU A 7 -1.17 -26.44 55.00
N THR A 8 -2.29 -26.71 54.31
CA THR A 8 -2.30 -26.66 52.84
C THR A 8 -2.15 -25.25 52.29
N VAL A 9 -2.72 -24.24 52.97
CA VAL A 9 -2.55 -22.83 52.57
C VAL A 9 -1.12 -22.35 52.87
N LEU A 10 -0.52 -22.73 54.00
CA LEU A 10 0.89 -22.44 54.30
C LEU A 10 1.86 -23.11 53.32
N MET A 11 1.57 -24.33 52.88
CA MET A 11 2.33 -25.01 51.81
C MET A 11 2.15 -24.30 50.46
N LEU A 12 0.94 -23.86 50.12
CA LEU A 12 0.68 -23.11 48.89
C LEU A 12 1.35 -21.73 48.87
N VAL A 13 1.41 -21.04 50.02
CA VAL A 13 2.12 -19.77 50.15
C VAL A 13 3.65 -19.99 50.11
N ALA A 14 4.17 -21.07 50.68
CA ALA A 14 5.59 -21.43 50.58
C ALA A 14 6.02 -21.82 49.14
N VAL A 15 5.11 -22.36 48.35
CA VAL A 15 5.33 -22.64 46.91
C VAL A 15 5.27 -21.36 46.08
N LEU A 16 4.42 -20.38 46.44
CA LEU A 16 4.32 -19.08 45.75
C LEU A 16 5.43 -18.08 46.13
N VAL A 17 6.16 -18.31 47.23
CA VAL A 17 7.32 -17.50 47.66
C VAL A 17 8.66 -18.11 47.20
N HIS A 18 8.66 -19.09 46.30
CA HIS A 18 9.85 -19.36 45.48
C HIS A 18 10.03 -18.19 44.50
N CYS A 19 10.58 -17.09 45.02
CA CYS A 19 11.19 -16.04 44.24
C CYS A 19 12.06 -16.71 43.18
N LYS A 20 11.71 -16.52 41.91
CA LYS A 20 12.61 -16.77 40.79
C LYS A 20 13.96 -16.18 41.19
N LYS A 21 14.94 -17.05 41.47
CA LYS A 21 16.33 -16.62 41.58
C LYS A 21 16.63 -15.84 40.30
N PRO A 22 17.36 -14.71 40.36
CA PRO A 22 17.85 -14.09 39.14
C PRO A 22 18.59 -15.19 38.37
N GLU A 23 18.12 -15.44 37.16
CA GLU A 23 18.64 -16.48 36.28
C GLU A 23 20.15 -16.24 36.16
N GLU A 24 20.94 -17.12 36.77
CA GLU A 24 22.39 -16.95 36.74
C GLU A 24 22.81 -17.04 35.29
N LYS A 25 23.47 -15.98 34.80
CA LYS A 25 23.98 -15.94 33.43
C LYS A 25 24.78 -17.23 33.16
N PRO A 26 24.51 -17.91 32.03
CA PRO A 26 25.15 -19.18 31.70
C PRO A 26 26.68 -19.06 31.74
N GLU A 27 27.39 -20.14 32.05
CA GLU A 27 28.84 -20.08 32.32
C GLU A 27 29.67 -19.48 31.16
N TRP A 28 29.20 -19.61 29.92
CA TRP A 28 29.81 -18.97 28.75
C TRP A 28 29.77 -17.43 28.81
N ALA A 29 28.72 -16.85 29.40
CA ALA A 29 28.55 -15.40 29.53
C ALA A 29 29.44 -14.79 30.63
N LYS A 30 30.18 -15.66 31.35
CA LYS A 30 31.22 -15.28 32.32
C LYS A 30 32.64 -15.38 31.74
N LYS A 31 32.80 -15.90 30.51
CA LYS A 31 34.10 -15.96 29.81
C LYS A 31 34.45 -14.58 29.22
N ASP A 32 35.74 -14.23 29.26
CA ASP A 32 36.25 -13.03 28.58
C ASP A 32 36.18 -13.22 27.06
N ILE A 33 35.90 -12.15 26.32
CA ILE A 33 35.70 -12.15 24.87
C ILE A 33 36.91 -12.75 24.12
N ARG A 34 38.10 -12.71 24.72
CA ARG A 34 39.35 -13.22 24.12
C ARG A 34 39.55 -14.73 24.23
N ASP A 35 38.75 -15.41 25.06
CA ASP A 35 38.87 -16.85 25.34
C ASP A 35 37.77 -17.70 24.69
N PHE A 36 36.98 -17.11 23.78
CA PHE A 36 35.99 -17.85 23.01
C PHE A 36 36.67 -18.76 22.00
N THR A 37 36.45 -20.06 22.16
CA THR A 37 36.90 -21.07 21.21
C THR A 37 35.87 -21.25 20.09
N ASP A 38 36.28 -21.82 18.95
CA ASP A 38 35.43 -22.01 17.77
C ASP A 38 34.13 -22.77 18.09
N ALA A 39 34.20 -23.74 19.01
CA ALA A 39 33.04 -24.47 19.52
C ALA A 39 32.10 -23.62 20.41
N ASP A 40 32.62 -22.60 21.10
CA ASP A 40 31.78 -21.65 21.84
C ASP A 40 31.07 -20.68 20.86
N MET A 41 31.68 -20.36 19.72
CA MET A 41 31.07 -19.54 18.66
C MET A 41 29.98 -20.31 17.90
N GLU A 42 30.21 -21.57 17.55
CA GLU A 42 29.22 -22.43 16.88
C GLU A 42 27.97 -22.61 17.75
N ARG A 43 28.17 -22.78 19.06
CA ARG A 43 27.06 -22.89 20.01
C ARG A 43 26.29 -21.59 20.22
N LEU A 44 26.96 -20.44 20.09
CA LEU A 44 26.31 -19.13 20.10
C LEU A 44 25.53 -18.88 18.81
N LEU A 45 26.04 -19.35 17.67
CA LEU A 45 25.33 -19.32 16.39
C LEU A 45 24.05 -20.16 16.45
N ASP A 46 24.14 -21.40 16.93
CA ASP A 46 22.97 -22.27 17.11
C ASP A 46 21.90 -21.62 18.01
N GLN A 47 22.34 -20.94 19.07
CA GLN A 47 21.43 -20.28 20.01
C GLN A 47 20.80 -19.00 19.43
N TRP A 48 21.50 -18.29 18.52
CA TRP A 48 20.93 -17.17 17.77
C TRP A 48 19.97 -17.66 16.67
N GLU A 49 20.27 -18.79 16.01
CA GLU A 49 19.40 -19.41 15.01
C GLU A 49 18.13 -20.02 15.63
N GLU A 50 18.18 -20.49 16.88
CA GLU A 50 17.00 -20.98 17.63
C GLU A 50 16.08 -19.85 18.13
N ASP A 51 16.62 -18.65 18.40
CA ASP A 51 15.87 -17.46 18.86
C ASP A 51 15.38 -16.55 17.71
N GLU A 52 15.76 -16.82 16.45
CA GLU A 52 15.10 -16.22 15.29
C GLU A 52 13.70 -16.83 15.15
N GLU A 53 12.67 -16.06 15.54
CA GLU A 53 11.26 -16.44 15.40
C GLU A 53 11.00 -17.04 14.00
N PRO A 54 10.30 -18.19 13.89
CA PRO A 54 9.99 -18.78 12.60
C PRO A 54 9.32 -17.73 11.71
N LEU A 55 9.91 -17.47 10.53
CA LEU A 55 9.40 -16.50 9.56
C LEU A 55 7.89 -16.67 9.39
N GLU A 56 7.14 -15.56 9.50
CA GLU A 56 5.69 -15.61 9.28
C GLU A 56 5.39 -16.19 7.88
N PRO A 57 4.25 -16.90 7.68
CA PRO A 57 3.88 -17.56 6.42
C PRO A 57 4.02 -16.67 5.16
N ASP A 58 3.91 -15.36 5.38
CA ASP A 58 3.97 -14.24 4.47
C ASP A 58 5.41 -13.93 3.98
N GLU A 59 6.39 -14.19 4.86
CA GLU A 59 7.81 -13.86 4.72
C GLU A 59 8.63 -15.03 4.15
N LEU A 60 8.03 -16.23 4.09
CA LEU A 60 8.63 -17.38 3.41
C LEU A 60 8.82 -17.11 1.90
N PRO A 61 9.91 -17.65 1.31
CA PRO A 61 10.09 -17.71 -0.14
C PRO A 61 8.85 -18.26 -0.83
N GLU A 62 8.51 -17.74 -2.01
CA GLU A 62 7.25 -17.99 -2.72
C GLU A 62 6.94 -19.49 -2.94
N HIS A 63 7.97 -20.34 -3.02
CA HIS A 63 7.83 -21.79 -3.18
C HIS A 63 7.48 -22.56 -1.89
N LEU A 64 7.57 -21.92 -0.71
CA LEU A 64 7.29 -22.52 0.61
C LEU A 64 6.06 -21.94 1.29
N ARG A 65 5.38 -20.95 0.68
CA ARG A 65 4.18 -20.35 1.25
C ARG A 65 3.01 -21.35 1.23
N PRO A 66 2.27 -21.53 2.34
CA PRO A 66 1.04 -22.31 2.33
C PRO A 66 0.00 -21.61 1.46
N MET A 67 -0.78 -22.39 0.69
CA MET A 67 -1.82 -21.82 -0.17
C MET A 67 -2.84 -21.01 0.67
N PRO A 68 -3.24 -19.80 0.23
CA PRO A 68 -4.26 -19.03 0.92
C PRO A 68 -5.57 -19.82 0.96
N LYS A 69 -6.14 -19.97 2.16
CA LYS A 69 -7.45 -20.61 2.35
C LYS A 69 -8.53 -19.67 1.82
N ILE A 70 -9.17 -20.06 0.72
CA ILE A 70 -10.30 -19.32 0.16
C ILE A 70 -11.49 -19.49 1.09
N ASP A 71 -11.96 -18.40 1.68
CA ASP A 71 -13.13 -18.38 2.55
C ASP A 71 -14.41 -18.46 1.68
N MET A 72 -15.01 -19.65 1.65
CA MET A 72 -16.13 -19.99 0.76
C MET A 72 -17.44 -19.25 1.11
N SER A 73 -17.45 -18.43 2.16
CA SER A 73 -18.61 -17.69 2.66
C SER A 73 -18.91 -16.38 1.90
N LYS A 74 -17.95 -15.85 1.13
CA LYS A 74 -18.12 -14.64 0.28
C LYS A 74 -18.44 -14.94 -1.19
N LEU A 75 -18.70 -16.21 -1.53
CA LEU A 75 -19.02 -16.66 -2.89
C LEU A 75 -20.50 -16.38 -3.20
N THR A 76 -20.81 -15.23 -3.77
CA THR A 76 -22.05 -15.04 -4.54
C THR A 76 -21.99 -15.89 -5.80
N LYS A 77 -22.99 -16.77 -5.96
CA LYS A 77 -23.03 -17.88 -6.92
C LYS A 77 -23.23 -17.46 -8.38
N ASP A 78 -23.19 -16.15 -8.68
CA ASP A 78 -23.79 -15.60 -9.87
C ASP A 78 -22.78 -15.11 -10.94
N ASN A 79 -21.47 -15.11 -10.65
CA ASN A 79 -20.45 -14.74 -11.64
C ASN A 79 -19.25 -15.71 -11.69
N PRO A 80 -19.28 -16.75 -12.55
CA PRO A 80 -18.23 -17.76 -12.63
C PRO A 80 -16.87 -17.21 -13.09
N GLU A 81 -16.81 -16.00 -13.66
CA GLU A 81 -15.55 -15.38 -14.09
C GLU A 81 -14.79 -14.72 -12.93
N GLU A 82 -15.50 -14.16 -11.96
CA GLU A 82 -14.92 -13.48 -10.81
C GLU A 82 -14.29 -14.48 -9.83
N ILE A 83 -14.91 -15.66 -9.70
CA ILE A 83 -14.38 -16.80 -8.96
C ILE A 83 -13.05 -17.28 -9.57
N LEU A 84 -12.96 -17.33 -10.90
CA LEU A 84 -11.74 -17.73 -11.60
C LEU A 84 -10.63 -16.69 -11.45
N LYS A 85 -10.97 -15.40 -11.52
CA LYS A 85 -10.04 -14.29 -11.28
C LYS A 85 -9.42 -14.36 -9.88
N MET A 86 -10.23 -14.59 -8.85
CA MET A 86 -9.75 -14.69 -7.46
C MET A 86 -8.98 -15.98 -7.17
N THR A 87 -9.34 -17.09 -7.82
CA THR A 87 -8.64 -18.39 -7.65
C THR A 87 -7.24 -18.39 -8.28
N LYS A 88 -7.00 -17.49 -9.25
CA LYS A 88 -5.75 -17.43 -10.03
C LYS A 88 -4.85 -16.25 -9.68
N LYS A 89 -5.26 -15.43 -8.71
CA LYS A 89 -4.45 -14.34 -8.15
C LYS A 89 -3.16 -14.89 -7.53
N GLY A 90 -2.01 -14.42 -8.02
CA GLY A 90 -0.69 -14.90 -7.60
C GLY A 90 -0.24 -16.23 -8.19
N ARG A 91 -0.90 -16.73 -9.26
CA ARG A 91 -0.43 -17.88 -10.04
C ARG A 91 -0.07 -17.45 -11.45
N THR A 92 0.97 -18.06 -12.02
CA THR A 92 1.32 -17.85 -13.43
C THR A 92 0.21 -18.37 -14.34
N LEU A 93 -0.25 -17.53 -15.28
CA LEU A 93 -1.30 -17.88 -16.23
C LEU A 93 -0.85 -17.63 -17.66
N MET A 94 -1.12 -18.61 -18.53
CA MET A 94 -0.84 -18.52 -19.96
C MET A 94 -2.13 -18.20 -20.71
N THR A 95 -2.08 -17.18 -21.53
CA THR A 95 -3.18 -16.75 -22.40
C THR A 95 -2.76 -16.90 -23.85
N PHE A 96 -3.56 -17.59 -24.65
CA PHE A 96 -3.34 -17.70 -26.09
C PHE A 96 -4.11 -16.61 -26.81
N VAL A 97 -3.46 -15.92 -27.73
CA VAL A 97 -4.06 -14.84 -28.52
C VAL A 97 -3.88 -15.17 -29.99
N GLN A 98 -4.98 -15.07 -30.74
CA GLN A 98 -4.99 -15.30 -32.18
C GLN A 98 -5.20 -13.97 -32.90
N VAL A 99 -4.32 -13.68 -33.85
CA VAL A 99 -4.34 -12.45 -34.67
C VAL A 99 -5.16 -12.71 -35.94
N ALA A 100 -6.08 -11.79 -36.23
CA ALA A 100 -6.97 -11.90 -37.38
C ALA A 100 -6.24 -11.59 -38.71
N GLY A 101 -6.71 -12.22 -39.80
CA GLY A 101 -6.33 -11.82 -41.16
C GLY A 101 -5.19 -12.60 -41.82
N HIS A 102 -4.83 -13.78 -41.30
CA HIS A 102 -3.69 -14.59 -41.78
C HIS A 102 -2.39 -13.78 -41.98
N PRO A 103 -1.94 -13.02 -40.96
CA PRO A 103 -0.68 -12.27 -41.02
C PRO A 103 0.53 -13.21 -41.15
N SER A 104 1.60 -12.69 -41.75
CA SER A 104 2.91 -13.34 -41.72
C SER A 104 3.52 -13.30 -40.32
N LYS A 105 4.48 -14.20 -40.05
CA LYS A 105 5.14 -14.30 -38.73
C LYS A 105 5.71 -12.98 -38.22
N ASP A 106 6.31 -12.19 -39.11
CA ASP A 106 6.91 -10.89 -38.77
C ASP A 106 5.84 -9.82 -38.48
N GLU A 107 4.70 -9.86 -39.16
CA GLU A 107 3.58 -8.96 -38.91
C GLU A 107 2.90 -9.28 -37.56
N THR A 108 2.69 -10.56 -37.27
CA THR A 108 2.21 -11.01 -35.96
C THR A 108 3.16 -10.59 -34.86
N GLU A 109 4.47 -10.64 -35.10
CA GLU A 109 5.48 -10.18 -34.15
C GLU A 109 5.33 -8.70 -33.82
N GLU A 110 5.24 -7.84 -34.83
CA GLU A 110 5.09 -6.39 -34.61
C GLU A 110 3.74 -6.04 -33.96
N ILE A 111 2.63 -6.67 -34.39
CA ILE A 111 1.30 -6.46 -33.78
C ILE A 111 1.31 -6.85 -32.29
N THR A 112 1.84 -8.03 -31.98
CA THR A 112 1.84 -8.55 -30.61
C THR A 112 2.85 -7.82 -29.71
N LYS A 113 3.91 -7.26 -30.27
CA LYS A 113 4.85 -6.34 -29.60
C LYS A 113 4.22 -4.98 -29.29
N LEU A 114 3.38 -4.45 -30.18
CA LEU A 114 2.58 -3.26 -29.89
C LEU A 114 1.61 -3.51 -28.73
N TRP A 115 0.92 -4.66 -28.74
CA TRP A 115 0.05 -5.05 -27.63
C TRP A 115 0.82 -5.23 -26.33
N GLN A 116 2.00 -5.86 -26.35
CA GLN A 116 2.86 -5.97 -25.18
C GLN A 116 3.25 -4.59 -24.63
N THR A 117 3.65 -3.67 -25.51
CA THR A 117 4.02 -2.30 -25.12
C THR A 117 2.83 -1.55 -24.53
N SER A 118 1.63 -1.74 -25.09
CA SER A 118 0.43 -1.12 -24.54
C SER A 118 0.00 -1.73 -23.21
N LEU A 119 0.15 -3.04 -23.03
CA LEU A 119 -0.10 -3.71 -21.75
C LEU A 119 0.89 -3.22 -20.69
N TRP A 120 2.15 -3.00 -21.07
CA TRP A 120 3.16 -2.42 -20.18
C TRP A 120 2.79 -1.01 -19.71
N ASN A 121 2.26 -0.16 -20.62
CA ASN A 121 1.76 1.17 -20.27
C ASN A 121 0.60 1.10 -19.27
N SER A 122 -0.21 0.04 -19.33
CA SER A 122 -1.29 -0.24 -18.39
C SER A 122 -0.83 -0.99 -17.13
N HIS A 123 0.47 -1.05 -16.85
CA HIS A 123 1.08 -1.75 -15.70
C HIS A 123 0.82 -3.27 -15.67
N ILE A 124 0.50 -3.86 -16.82
CA ILE A 124 0.32 -5.29 -17.00
C ILE A 124 1.63 -5.86 -17.55
N GLN A 125 2.33 -6.67 -16.75
CA GLN A 125 3.60 -7.27 -17.15
C GLN A 125 3.36 -8.65 -17.77
N ALA A 126 3.57 -8.74 -19.08
CA ALA A 126 3.38 -9.98 -19.83
C ALA A 126 4.63 -10.31 -20.66
N GLU A 127 5.08 -11.55 -20.56
CA GLU A 127 6.09 -12.11 -21.45
C GLU A 127 5.40 -12.69 -22.69
N ARG A 128 5.94 -12.41 -23.88
CA ARG A 128 5.35 -12.77 -25.16
C ARG A 128 6.18 -13.85 -25.84
N TYR A 129 5.52 -14.90 -26.30
CA TYR A 129 6.11 -15.98 -27.10
C TYR A 129 5.28 -16.23 -28.36
N LEU A 130 5.92 -16.30 -29.52
CA LEU A 130 5.25 -16.69 -30.77
C LEU A 130 5.19 -18.21 -30.84
N VAL A 131 4.02 -18.76 -31.17
CA VAL A 131 3.82 -20.20 -31.33
C VAL A 131 3.66 -20.55 -32.81
N ASP A 132 2.75 -19.85 -33.49
CA ASP A 132 2.45 -20.02 -34.92
C ASP A 132 2.39 -18.65 -35.62
N ASP A 133 2.31 -18.67 -36.94
CA ASP A 133 2.33 -17.47 -37.79
C ASP A 133 1.24 -16.44 -37.42
N ASN A 134 0.10 -16.88 -36.89
CA ASN A 134 -1.00 -16.02 -36.44
C ASN A 134 -1.35 -16.19 -34.93
N ARG A 135 -0.48 -16.81 -34.14
CA ARG A 135 -0.76 -17.13 -32.72
C ARG A 135 0.40 -16.78 -31.79
N ALA A 136 0.08 -16.05 -30.74
CA ALA A 136 1.01 -15.70 -29.66
C ALA A 136 0.51 -16.18 -28.30
N ILE A 137 1.45 -16.47 -27.40
CA ILE A 137 1.21 -16.72 -25.98
C ILE A 137 1.67 -15.48 -25.21
N PHE A 138 0.82 -15.03 -24.30
CA PHE A 138 1.19 -14.10 -23.25
C PHE A 138 1.23 -14.84 -21.91
N LEU A 139 2.39 -14.82 -21.26
CA LEU A 139 2.61 -15.38 -19.93
C LEU A 139 2.54 -14.26 -18.91
N PHE A 140 1.59 -14.38 -17.98
CA PHE A 140 1.40 -13.46 -16.87
C PHE A 140 1.90 -14.12 -15.60
N LYS A 141 2.69 -13.39 -14.80
CA LYS A 141 3.11 -13.86 -13.47
C LYS A 141 1.96 -13.87 -12.46
N ASP A 142 0.97 -13.02 -12.68
CA ASP A 142 -0.26 -12.95 -11.92
C ASP A 142 -1.47 -13.21 -12.82
N GLY A 143 -2.23 -14.27 -12.53
CA GLY A 143 -3.42 -14.67 -13.29
C GLY A 143 -4.55 -13.65 -13.23
N GLU A 144 -4.56 -12.75 -12.24
CA GLU A 144 -5.49 -11.62 -12.22
C GLU A 144 -5.28 -10.69 -13.42
N GLN A 145 -4.01 -10.41 -13.75
CA GLN A 145 -3.62 -9.52 -14.84
C GLN A 145 -4.00 -10.10 -16.22
N ALA A 146 -4.03 -11.42 -16.35
CA ALA A 146 -4.42 -12.09 -17.59
C ALA A 146 -5.87 -11.78 -17.99
N TRP A 147 -6.76 -11.55 -17.01
CA TRP A 147 -8.16 -11.19 -17.28
C TRP A 147 -8.31 -9.74 -17.75
N SER A 148 -7.58 -8.82 -17.12
CA SER A 148 -7.51 -7.42 -17.56
C SER A 148 -6.85 -7.30 -18.93
N ALA A 149 -5.81 -8.10 -19.19
CA ALA A 149 -5.19 -8.17 -20.51
C ALA A 149 -6.18 -8.70 -21.57
N LYS A 150 -7.00 -9.71 -21.24
CA LYS A 150 -8.06 -10.19 -22.14
C LYS A 150 -9.01 -9.06 -22.52
N GLU A 151 -9.53 -8.30 -21.56
CA GLU A 151 -10.47 -7.19 -21.84
C GLU A 151 -9.85 -6.17 -22.81
N TYR A 152 -8.58 -5.82 -22.62
CA TYR A 152 -7.86 -4.96 -23.55
C TYR A 152 -7.66 -5.60 -24.94
N LEU A 153 -7.29 -6.87 -24.99
CA LEU A 153 -6.96 -7.59 -26.23
C LEU A 153 -8.20 -7.81 -27.11
N ILE A 154 -9.35 -8.18 -26.52
CA ILE A 154 -10.59 -8.41 -27.30
C ILE A 154 -11.12 -7.13 -27.95
N GLU A 155 -10.78 -5.96 -27.38
CA GLU A 155 -11.15 -4.66 -27.94
C GLU A 155 -10.29 -4.25 -29.14
N GLN A 156 -9.11 -4.87 -29.33
CA GLN A 156 -8.23 -4.57 -30.45
C GLN A 156 -8.84 -5.05 -31.77
N GLU A 157 -8.73 -4.21 -32.80
CA GLU A 157 -9.32 -4.51 -34.11
C GLU A 157 -8.70 -5.74 -34.77
N GLN A 158 -7.41 -6.01 -34.51
CA GLN A 158 -6.68 -7.14 -35.10
C GLN A 158 -6.73 -8.42 -34.25
N CYS A 159 -7.51 -8.44 -33.16
CA CYS A 159 -7.66 -9.63 -32.31
C CYS A 159 -8.84 -10.51 -32.78
N GLU A 160 -8.55 -11.77 -33.10
CA GLU A 160 -9.56 -12.77 -33.50
C GLU A 160 -10.18 -13.46 -32.28
N SER A 161 -9.35 -13.98 -31.38
CA SER A 161 -9.81 -14.60 -30.14
C SER A 161 -8.70 -14.65 -29.09
N VAL A 162 -9.12 -14.68 -27.83
CA VAL A 162 -8.26 -14.83 -26.65
C VAL A 162 -8.71 -16.08 -25.89
N THR A 163 -7.82 -17.03 -25.64
CA THR A 163 -8.13 -18.25 -24.89
C THR A 163 -7.42 -18.25 -23.54
N ILE A 164 -8.20 -18.39 -22.46
CA ILE A 164 -7.71 -18.54 -21.09
C ILE A 164 -8.24 -19.86 -20.52
N GLU A 165 -7.35 -20.74 -20.07
CA GLU A 165 -7.69 -22.03 -19.42
C GLU A 165 -8.76 -22.86 -20.16
N SER A 166 -8.65 -22.93 -21.50
CA SER A 166 -9.58 -23.64 -22.40
C SER A 166 -10.93 -22.96 -22.65
N LYS A 167 -11.16 -21.75 -22.12
CA LYS A 167 -12.28 -20.89 -22.50
C LYS A 167 -11.86 -19.91 -23.58
N VAL A 168 -12.58 -19.91 -24.70
CA VAL A 168 -12.34 -19.03 -25.84
C VAL A 168 -13.21 -17.78 -25.71
N TYR A 169 -12.57 -16.62 -25.76
CA TYR A 169 -13.19 -15.30 -25.76
C TYR A 169 -13.08 -14.70 -27.16
N PRO A 170 -14.20 -14.49 -27.87
CA PRO A 170 -14.16 -13.96 -29.23
C PRO A 170 -13.78 -12.47 -29.20
N GLY A 171 -12.81 -12.09 -30.05
CA GLY A 171 -12.46 -10.70 -30.31
C GLY A 171 -13.39 -10.06 -31.34
N LYS A 172 -13.21 -8.76 -31.60
CA LYS A 172 -14.03 -8.01 -32.59
C LYS A 172 -14.01 -8.62 -34.00
N HIS A 173 -12.91 -9.27 -34.39
CA HIS A 173 -12.74 -9.88 -35.71
C HIS A 173 -13.10 -11.36 -35.78
N HIS A 174 -13.71 -11.94 -34.73
CA HIS A 174 -14.09 -13.34 -34.75
C HIS A 174 -15.08 -13.62 -35.92
N PRO A 175 -14.79 -14.58 -36.82
CA PRO A 175 -15.72 -14.92 -37.89
C PRO A 175 -17.01 -15.47 -37.29
N ARG A 176 -18.04 -14.62 -37.20
CA ARG A 176 -19.38 -15.03 -36.74
C ARG A 176 -19.93 -16.05 -37.73
N ALA A 177 -19.88 -17.31 -37.34
CA ALA A 177 -20.68 -18.35 -37.97
C ALA A 177 -22.17 -17.97 -37.84
N GLY A 178 -22.84 -17.79 -38.99
CA GLY A 178 -24.29 -17.94 -39.10
C GLY A 178 -25.15 -16.75 -38.65
N THR A 179 -25.57 -15.96 -39.64
CA THR A 179 -26.96 -15.50 -39.83
C THR A 179 -27.99 -16.11 -38.86
N ILE A 180 -28.64 -15.28 -38.02
CA ILE A 180 -30.05 -15.38 -37.55
C ILE A 180 -30.45 -14.22 -36.60
N TRP A 181 -29.51 -13.48 -35.99
CA TRP A 181 -29.86 -12.37 -35.07
C TRP A 181 -30.33 -11.06 -35.72
N GLN A 182 -30.14 -10.88 -37.04
CA GLN A 182 -30.66 -9.72 -37.77
C GLN A 182 -32.19 -9.77 -38.04
N TYR A 183 -32.85 -10.91 -37.80
CA TYR A 183 -34.31 -11.04 -37.97
C TYR A 183 -35.12 -10.87 -36.68
N TRP A 184 -34.50 -10.91 -35.49
CA TRP A 184 -35.19 -10.67 -34.22
C TRP A 184 -35.20 -9.19 -33.79
N ALA A 185 -34.22 -8.41 -34.22
CA ALA A 185 -34.18 -6.96 -33.96
C ALA A 185 -35.23 -6.14 -34.74
N LYS A 186 -35.98 -6.76 -35.66
CA LYS A 186 -37.14 -6.17 -36.34
C LYS A 186 -38.47 -6.41 -35.62
N PHE A 187 -38.51 -7.17 -34.51
CA PHE A 187 -39.76 -7.51 -33.82
C PHE A 187 -39.91 -6.95 -32.40
N SER A 188 -38.87 -6.37 -31.80
CA SER A 188 -38.94 -5.78 -30.45
C SER A 188 -39.08 -4.24 -30.48
N ASN A 189 -39.65 -3.69 -31.56
CA ASN A 189 -39.93 -2.27 -31.70
C ASN A 189 -41.44 -2.04 -31.87
N TRP A 190 -42.21 -2.40 -30.84
CA TRP A 190 -43.56 -1.86 -30.66
C TRP A 190 -43.89 -1.81 -29.17
N ARG A 191 -44.12 -0.57 -28.70
CA ARG A 191 -44.66 -0.16 -27.40
C ARG A 191 -43.65 0.15 -26.28
N ALA A 192 -43.08 1.37 -26.33
CA ALA A 192 -43.28 2.40 -25.30
C ALA A 192 -42.47 3.66 -25.66
N LYS A 193 -43.17 4.77 -25.95
CA LYS A 193 -42.63 6.13 -25.84
C LYS A 193 -42.82 6.61 -24.39
N GLU A 194 -42.04 7.63 -24.03
CA GLU A 194 -42.03 8.41 -22.77
C GLU A 194 -40.95 7.93 -21.77
N THR A 195 -40.00 8.74 -21.27
CA THR A 195 -39.86 10.20 -21.15
C THR A 195 -38.38 10.59 -21.00
N LEU A 196 -38.03 11.82 -21.38
CA LEU A 196 -36.77 12.48 -21.06
C LEU A 196 -36.54 12.56 -19.53
N THR A 197 -35.76 11.65 -18.95
CA THR A 197 -35.06 11.85 -17.66
C THR A 197 -33.76 11.04 -17.52
N ALA A 198 -33.43 10.16 -18.47
CA ALA A 198 -32.32 9.21 -18.29
C ALA A 198 -30.92 9.79 -18.59
N GLU A 199 -30.76 10.81 -19.44
CA GLU A 199 -29.42 11.32 -19.80
C GLU A 199 -28.72 12.09 -18.67
N ILE A 200 -29.46 12.67 -17.72
CA ILE A 200 -28.88 13.34 -16.55
C ILE A 200 -28.54 12.31 -15.47
N VAL A 201 -29.35 11.27 -15.30
CA VAL A 201 -29.10 10.20 -14.31
C VAL A 201 -27.93 9.31 -14.74
N VAL A 202 -27.79 9.00 -16.03
CA VAL A 202 -26.64 8.22 -16.55
C VAL A 202 -25.33 9.02 -16.44
N LYS A 203 -25.33 10.33 -16.74
CA LYS A 203 -24.13 11.16 -16.56
C LYS A 203 -23.73 11.35 -15.09
N VAL A 204 -24.70 11.39 -14.17
CA VAL A 204 -24.44 11.42 -12.72
C VAL A 204 -23.97 10.05 -12.21
N ALA A 205 -24.51 8.95 -12.73
CA ALA A 205 -24.11 7.59 -12.40
C ALA A 205 -22.71 7.24 -12.93
N ASP A 206 -22.37 7.63 -14.17
CA ASP A 206 -21.03 7.47 -14.74
C ASP A 206 -20.00 8.34 -14.00
N PHE A 207 -20.38 9.55 -13.57
CA PHE A 207 -19.52 10.40 -12.72
C PHE A 207 -19.33 9.81 -11.31
N GLN A 208 -20.33 9.12 -10.76
CA GLN A 208 -20.21 8.37 -9.50
C GLN A 208 -19.43 7.06 -9.65
N GLN A 209 -19.50 6.39 -10.80
CA GLN A 209 -18.78 5.15 -11.08
C GLN A 209 -17.28 5.41 -11.37
N GLN A 210 -16.96 6.57 -11.94
CA GLN A 210 -15.59 7.06 -12.12
C GLN A 210 -14.94 7.52 -10.81
N ILE A 211 -15.73 7.92 -9.80
CA ILE A 211 -15.25 8.18 -8.43
C ILE A 211 -15.04 6.86 -7.66
N GLN A 212 -15.90 5.86 -7.85
CA GLN A 212 -15.75 4.55 -7.20
C GLN A 212 -14.53 3.76 -7.69
N SER A 213 -14.09 3.93 -8.95
CA SER A 213 -12.89 3.26 -9.49
C SER A 213 -11.55 3.87 -9.03
N MET A 214 -11.55 5.09 -8.48
CA MET A 214 -10.34 5.70 -7.91
C MET A 214 -9.99 5.19 -6.52
N SER A 215 -10.96 4.60 -5.79
CA SER A 215 -10.76 4.12 -4.42
C SER A 215 -9.70 3.01 -4.29
N GLY A 216 -9.38 2.31 -5.39
CA GLY A 216 -8.37 1.25 -5.42
C GLY A 216 -6.93 1.73 -5.68
N ILE A 217 -6.74 2.81 -6.44
CA ILE A 217 -5.40 3.29 -6.83
C ILE A 217 -4.69 3.89 -5.62
N ALA A 218 -5.39 4.76 -4.88
CA ALA A 218 -4.89 5.34 -3.64
C ALA A 218 -4.53 4.26 -2.61
N ALA A 219 -5.42 3.30 -2.37
CA ALA A 219 -5.18 2.22 -1.42
C ALA A 219 -3.99 1.33 -1.83
N THR A 220 -3.86 1.01 -3.12
CA THR A 220 -2.74 0.21 -3.65
C THR A 220 -1.42 0.95 -3.44
N ARG A 221 -1.35 2.23 -3.83
CA ARG A 221 -0.16 3.04 -3.62
C ARG A 221 0.18 3.19 -2.14
N LEU A 222 -0.81 3.39 -1.26
CA LEU A 222 -0.58 3.51 0.18
C LEU A 222 -0.07 2.20 0.81
N ALA A 223 -0.51 1.05 0.30
CA ALA A 223 0.03 -0.25 0.71
C ALA A 223 1.50 -0.39 0.30
N GLU A 224 1.88 0.06 -0.91
CA GLU A 224 3.27 0.11 -1.36
C GLU A 224 4.13 1.05 -0.51
N GLU A 225 3.64 2.26 -0.22
CA GLU A 225 4.32 3.23 0.66
C GLU A 225 4.54 2.63 2.06
N ARG A 226 3.56 1.92 2.61
CA ARG A 226 3.70 1.22 3.90
C ARG A 226 4.77 0.13 3.85
N LYS A 227 4.81 -0.65 2.77
CA LYS A 227 5.82 -1.69 2.56
C LYS A 227 7.22 -1.08 2.43
N ALA A 228 7.35 0.01 1.66
CA ALA A 228 8.60 0.73 1.50
C ALA A 228 9.09 1.33 2.82
N TRP A 229 8.19 1.95 3.60
CA TRP A 229 8.50 2.51 4.92
C TRP A 229 8.98 1.45 5.92
N ARG A 230 8.33 0.28 5.95
CA ARG A 230 8.76 -0.84 6.81
C ARG A 230 10.15 -1.36 6.43
N LYS A 231 10.47 -1.37 5.14
CA LYS A 231 11.78 -1.79 4.64
C LYS A 231 12.88 -0.78 5.01
N ASP A 232 12.60 0.51 4.83
CA ASP A 232 13.57 1.57 5.08
C ASP A 232 12.87 2.87 5.46
N HIS A 233 13.10 3.33 6.69
CA HIS A 233 12.68 4.64 7.17
C HIS A 233 13.79 5.31 7.98
N PRO A 234 13.86 6.66 7.99
CA PRO A 234 14.86 7.36 8.77
C PRO A 234 14.69 7.09 10.28
N PHE A 235 15.81 6.90 10.98
CA PHE A 235 15.80 6.60 12.40
C PHE A 235 15.04 7.68 13.20
N GLY A 236 14.17 7.24 14.12
CA GLY A 236 13.36 8.09 14.99
C GLY A 236 12.07 8.61 14.36
N PHE A 237 11.87 8.43 13.04
CA PHE A 237 10.59 8.74 12.42
C PHE A 237 9.60 7.59 12.61
N VAL A 238 8.34 7.94 12.85
CA VAL A 238 7.24 6.99 12.92
C VAL A 238 6.22 7.37 11.87
N ALA A 239 5.70 6.39 11.12
CA ALA A 239 4.56 6.57 10.23
C ALA A 239 3.75 5.27 10.21
N ARG A 240 2.48 5.33 10.60
CA ARG A 240 1.59 4.17 10.64
C ARG A 240 0.15 4.56 10.25
N PRO A 241 -0.58 3.71 9.51
CA PRO A 241 -2.01 3.89 9.32
C PRO A 241 -2.74 3.89 10.67
N SER A 242 -3.75 4.75 10.79
CA SER A 242 -4.62 4.81 11.98
C SER A 242 -5.53 3.58 12.06
N LYS A 243 -5.93 3.23 13.27
CA LYS A 243 -6.89 2.14 13.53
C LYS A 243 -8.29 2.73 13.70
N ASN A 244 -9.26 2.16 12.99
CA ASN A 244 -10.66 2.45 13.19
C ASN A 244 -11.17 1.82 14.50
N ALA A 245 -12.35 2.25 14.96
CA ALA A 245 -12.97 1.74 16.19
C ALA A 245 -13.31 0.24 16.14
N ASP A 246 -13.45 -0.32 14.94
CA ASP A 246 -13.68 -1.74 14.69
C ASP A 246 -12.38 -2.58 14.64
N GLY A 247 -11.22 -1.94 14.83
CA GLY A 247 -9.91 -2.57 14.75
C GLY A 247 -9.34 -2.68 13.33
N SER A 248 -10.09 -2.28 12.30
CA SER A 248 -9.60 -2.23 10.92
C SER A 248 -8.57 -1.12 10.71
N LEU A 249 -7.65 -1.29 9.76
CA LEU A 249 -6.66 -0.28 9.41
C LEU A 249 -7.24 0.70 8.40
N ASN A 250 -7.19 2.00 8.71
CA ASN A 250 -7.55 3.06 7.80
C ASN A 250 -6.30 3.53 7.04
N LEU A 251 -6.12 3.02 5.82
CA LEU A 251 -4.99 3.41 4.98
C LEU A 251 -5.03 4.89 4.55
N MET A 252 -6.20 5.55 4.58
CA MET A 252 -6.34 6.94 4.14
C MET A 252 -5.94 7.96 5.23
N ASN A 253 -5.70 7.51 6.46
CA ASN A 253 -5.32 8.39 7.55
C ASN A 253 -4.15 7.79 8.34
N TRP A 254 -3.03 8.49 8.36
CA TRP A 254 -1.80 8.03 9.00
C TRP A 254 -1.41 8.91 10.18
N GLU A 255 -0.98 8.25 11.25
CA GLU A 255 -0.35 8.86 12.41
C GLU A 255 1.15 8.79 12.24
N CYS A 256 1.80 9.95 12.26
CA CYS A 256 3.22 10.09 12.07
C CYS A 256 3.84 10.86 13.22
N SER A 257 5.13 10.62 13.48
CA SER A 257 5.93 11.37 14.45
C SER A 257 7.25 11.74 13.80
N ILE A 258 7.57 13.04 13.86
CA ILE A 258 8.80 13.60 13.31
C ILE A 258 9.71 13.98 14.48
N PRO A 259 10.92 13.42 14.59
CA PRO A 259 11.88 13.85 15.60
C PRO A 259 12.50 15.19 15.18
N GLY A 260 12.78 16.05 16.15
CA GLY A 260 13.58 17.24 15.92
C GLY A 260 15.01 16.92 15.48
N LYS A 261 15.55 17.71 14.55
CA LYS A 261 16.91 17.54 14.06
C LYS A 261 17.93 17.92 15.13
N LYS A 262 18.99 17.13 15.29
CA LYS A 262 20.06 17.37 16.28
C LYS A 262 20.75 18.72 16.01
N GLY A 263 21.11 19.45 17.06
CA GLY A 263 21.76 20.75 16.96
C GLY A 263 20.82 21.89 16.55
N THR A 264 19.51 21.65 16.52
CA THR A 264 18.49 22.67 16.22
C THR A 264 17.66 22.96 17.47
N PRO A 265 16.95 24.10 17.57
CA PRO A 265 16.07 24.38 18.71
C PRO A 265 14.91 23.38 18.87
N TRP A 266 14.68 22.53 17.86
CA TRP A 266 13.67 21.47 17.84
C TRP A 266 14.16 20.14 18.41
N GLU A 267 15.45 20.01 18.71
CA GLU A 267 16.05 18.77 19.23
C GLU A 267 15.30 18.23 20.46
N GLU A 268 15.31 16.90 20.62
CA GLU A 268 14.62 16.14 21.68
C GLU A 268 13.07 16.13 21.58
N GLY A 269 12.48 17.05 20.82
CA GLY A 269 11.04 17.07 20.55
C GLY A 269 10.60 15.96 19.59
N HIS A 270 9.42 15.38 19.86
CA HIS A 270 8.74 14.45 18.96
C HIS A 270 7.41 15.05 18.53
N TYR A 271 7.29 15.39 17.25
CA TYR A 271 6.15 16.16 16.73
C TYR A 271 5.16 15.24 16.03
N LYS A 272 4.01 15.01 16.67
CA LYS A 272 2.92 14.19 16.13
C LYS A 272 2.20 14.92 15.00
N LEU A 273 2.08 14.24 13.87
CA LEU A 273 1.51 14.74 12.62
C LEU A 273 0.50 13.71 12.09
N ARG A 274 -0.67 14.18 11.71
CA ARG A 274 -1.66 13.39 10.98
C ARG A 274 -1.53 13.65 9.48
N MET A 275 -1.40 12.59 8.68
CA MET A 275 -1.45 12.65 7.23
C MET A 275 -2.79 12.13 6.72
N LEU A 276 -3.52 12.99 6.03
CA LEU A 276 -4.84 12.72 5.49
C LEU A 276 -4.73 12.58 3.97
N PHE A 277 -4.99 11.39 3.48
CA PHE A 277 -5.03 11.09 2.05
C PHE A 277 -6.46 11.21 1.53
N LYS A 278 -6.58 11.73 0.31
CA LYS A 278 -7.85 11.75 -0.44
C LYS A 278 -7.91 10.54 -1.37
N GLU A 279 -9.09 10.24 -1.91
CA GLU A 279 -9.29 9.13 -2.86
C GLU A 279 -8.56 9.32 -4.21
N ASP A 280 -8.21 10.56 -4.55
CA ASP A 280 -7.46 10.91 -5.76
C ASP A 280 -5.92 10.84 -5.58
N TYR A 281 -5.43 10.37 -4.41
CA TYR A 281 -4.00 10.07 -4.21
C TYR A 281 -3.54 8.93 -5.15
N PRO A 282 -2.34 8.99 -5.76
CA PRO A 282 -1.26 9.97 -5.58
C PRO A 282 -1.33 11.18 -6.52
N THR A 283 -2.42 11.38 -7.26
CA THR A 283 -2.58 12.57 -8.10
C THR A 283 -2.63 13.83 -7.24
N SER A 284 -3.35 13.80 -6.13
CA SER A 284 -3.35 14.86 -5.12
C SER A 284 -2.36 14.58 -3.98
N PRO A 285 -1.78 15.61 -3.34
CA PRO A 285 -0.94 15.48 -2.16
C PRO A 285 -1.77 15.15 -0.90
N PRO A 286 -1.17 14.44 0.07
CA PRO A 286 -1.78 14.32 1.38
C PRO A 286 -1.81 15.65 2.12
N LYS A 287 -2.86 15.88 2.91
CA LYS A 287 -2.89 17.00 3.85
C LYS A 287 -2.21 16.61 5.15
N CYS A 288 -1.14 17.32 5.50
CA CYS A 288 -0.40 17.11 6.73
C CYS A 288 -0.83 18.12 7.80
N LYS A 289 -1.15 17.63 9.01
CA LYS A 289 -1.62 18.47 10.12
C LYS A 289 -0.94 18.07 11.43
N PHE A 290 -0.30 19.01 12.11
CA PHE A 290 0.26 18.80 13.44
C PHE A 290 -0.83 18.73 14.50
N GLU A 291 -0.73 17.75 15.38
CA GLU A 291 -1.67 17.54 16.48
C GLU A 291 -0.90 17.26 17.79
N PRO A 292 -0.78 18.24 18.70
CA PRO A 292 -1.34 19.61 18.63
C PRO A 292 -0.62 20.53 17.60
N PRO A 293 -1.25 21.66 17.18
CA PRO A 293 -0.60 22.65 16.32
C PRO A 293 0.70 23.19 16.93
N LEU A 294 1.71 23.41 16.08
CA LEU A 294 3.01 23.92 16.48
C LEU A 294 3.13 25.42 16.25
N PHE A 295 3.85 26.11 17.12
CA PHE A 295 4.31 27.48 16.89
C PHE A 295 5.40 27.49 15.81
N HIS A 296 5.01 27.73 14.55
CA HIS A 296 5.92 27.71 13.41
C HIS A 296 5.41 28.65 12.29
N PRO A 297 6.28 29.43 11.59
CA PRO A 297 5.86 30.38 10.56
C PRO A 297 5.03 29.76 9.43
N ASN A 298 5.29 28.51 9.07
CA ASN A 298 4.60 27.78 7.99
C ASN A 298 3.58 26.73 8.47
N VAL A 299 3.14 26.80 9.73
CA VAL A 299 2.06 25.96 10.25
C VAL A 299 0.87 26.85 10.55
N TYR A 300 -0.30 26.53 10.02
CA TYR A 300 -1.52 27.28 10.32
C TYR A 300 -1.96 27.05 11.78
N PRO A 301 -2.76 27.94 12.39
CA PRO A 301 -3.36 27.71 13.70
C PRO A 301 -4.22 26.44 13.77
N SER A 302 -4.72 25.96 12.63
CA SER A 302 -5.39 24.66 12.50
C SER A 302 -4.46 23.46 12.66
N GLY A 303 -3.14 23.66 12.60
CA GLY A 303 -2.11 22.62 12.53
C GLY A 303 -1.70 22.25 11.10
N THR A 304 -2.39 22.73 10.07
CA THR A 304 -2.07 22.39 8.67
C THR A 304 -0.68 22.92 8.29
N VAL A 305 0.14 22.09 7.66
CA VAL A 305 1.50 22.45 7.22
C VAL A 305 1.45 23.04 5.82
N CYS A 306 2.09 24.19 5.61
CA CYS A 306 2.32 24.76 4.29
C CYS A 306 3.72 24.40 3.79
N LEU A 307 3.80 23.51 2.81
CA LEU A 307 5.02 23.05 2.15
C LEU A 307 4.74 22.95 0.65
N SER A 308 5.69 23.36 -0.20
CA SER A 308 5.47 23.32 -1.66
C SER A 308 5.28 21.89 -2.20
N LEU A 309 5.87 20.89 -1.54
CA LEU A 309 5.64 19.47 -1.81
C LEU A 309 4.23 18.99 -1.42
N LEU A 310 3.43 19.79 -0.73
CA LEU A 310 2.05 19.46 -0.33
C LEU A 310 1.02 20.30 -1.10
N ASP A 311 1.45 20.98 -2.16
CA ASP A 311 0.64 21.89 -2.95
C ASP A 311 0.56 21.39 -4.39
N GLU A 312 -0.67 21.12 -4.86
CA GLU A 312 -1.00 20.55 -6.18
C GLU A 312 -0.44 21.40 -7.33
N GLU A 313 -0.32 22.71 -7.14
CA GLU A 313 0.09 23.67 -8.19
C GLU A 313 1.59 24.01 -8.16
N LYS A 314 2.32 23.55 -7.13
CA LYS A 314 3.75 23.87 -6.95
C LYS A 314 4.64 22.67 -7.28
N ASP A 315 5.20 22.03 -6.26
CA ASP A 315 6.26 21.02 -6.41
C ASP A 315 5.74 19.59 -6.20
N TRP A 316 4.44 19.40 -5.98
CA TRP A 316 3.86 18.08 -5.83
C TRP A 316 4.05 17.22 -7.09
N ARG A 317 4.42 15.96 -6.89
CA ARG A 317 4.49 14.95 -7.94
C ARG A 317 4.00 13.61 -7.37
N PRO A 318 3.20 12.82 -8.13
CA PRO A 318 2.72 11.51 -7.67
C PRO A 318 3.83 10.50 -7.32
N ALA A 319 5.07 10.73 -7.77
CA ALA A 319 6.23 9.91 -7.43
C ALA A 319 6.86 10.23 -6.07
N ILE A 320 6.43 11.31 -5.40
CA ILE A 320 6.94 11.67 -4.07
C ILE A 320 6.46 10.64 -3.05
N THR A 321 7.40 10.13 -2.26
CA THR A 321 7.17 9.13 -1.22
C THR A 321 6.82 9.78 0.12
N ILE A 322 6.16 9.04 1.01
CA ILE A 322 5.86 9.48 2.38
C ILE A 322 7.15 9.84 3.13
N LYS A 323 8.25 9.12 2.86
CA LYS A 323 9.59 9.41 3.39
C LYS A 323 10.09 10.80 3.01
N GLN A 324 9.98 11.17 1.73
CA GLN A 324 10.39 12.48 1.26
C GLN A 324 9.54 13.60 1.86
N ILE A 325 8.24 13.38 2.03
CA ILE A 325 7.34 14.34 2.67
C ILE A 325 7.77 14.58 4.12
N LEU A 326 7.97 13.53 4.91
CA LEU A 326 8.34 13.64 6.32
C LEU A 326 9.71 14.30 6.51
N LEU A 327 10.69 13.97 5.67
CA LEU A 327 12.00 14.64 5.67
C LEU A 327 11.85 16.12 5.30
N GLY A 328 11.05 16.44 4.27
CA GLY A 328 10.78 17.83 3.89
C GLY A 328 10.12 18.64 4.99
N ILE A 329 9.21 18.03 5.77
CA ILE A 329 8.61 18.67 6.94
C ILE A 329 9.65 18.85 8.06
N GLN A 330 10.54 17.89 8.31
CA GLN A 330 11.61 18.04 9.30
C GLN A 330 12.56 19.19 8.93
N ASP A 331 12.95 19.29 7.67
CA ASP A 331 13.80 20.39 7.19
C ASP A 331 13.05 21.74 7.25
N LEU A 332 11.74 21.77 6.96
CA LEU A 332 10.91 22.96 7.10
C LEU A 332 10.88 23.51 8.53
N LEU A 333 10.88 22.64 9.55
CA LEU A 333 10.94 23.07 10.96
C LEU A 333 12.21 23.90 11.25
N ASN A 334 13.34 23.46 10.69
CA ASN A 334 14.62 24.15 10.89
C ASN A 334 14.78 25.37 9.97
N GLU A 335 14.28 25.30 8.75
CA GLU A 335 14.40 26.33 7.72
C GLU A 335 13.01 26.82 7.25
N PRO A 336 12.33 27.68 8.04
CA PRO A 336 11.03 28.21 7.68
C PRO A 336 11.06 28.99 6.36
N ASN A 337 10.06 28.77 5.50
CA ASN A 337 9.87 29.51 4.27
C ASN A 337 9.23 30.88 4.54
N VAL A 338 10.02 31.95 4.46
CA VAL A 338 9.59 33.33 4.71
C VAL A 338 8.61 33.84 3.63
N LYS A 339 8.57 33.21 2.44
CA LYS A 339 7.72 33.66 1.33
C LYS A 339 6.24 33.31 1.49
N ASP A 340 5.93 32.30 2.29
CA ASP A 340 4.56 31.78 2.45
C ASP A 340 4.19 31.65 3.96
N PRO A 341 3.98 32.77 4.66
CA PRO A 341 3.70 32.76 6.10
C PRO A 341 2.27 32.28 6.39
N ALA A 342 2.15 31.20 7.14
CA ALA A 342 0.88 30.63 7.60
C ALA A 342 0.44 31.17 8.97
N GLN A 343 1.39 31.47 9.87
CA GLN A 343 1.12 32.02 11.20
C GLN A 343 1.83 33.36 11.41
N ALA A 344 1.05 34.44 11.42
CA ALA A 344 1.55 35.80 11.51
C ALA A 344 2.37 36.09 12.77
N GLU A 345 1.96 35.54 13.93
CA GLU A 345 2.70 35.71 15.18
C GLU A 345 4.10 35.08 15.12
N ALA A 346 4.16 33.79 14.73
CA ALA A 346 5.42 33.07 14.60
C ALA A 346 6.33 33.72 13.55
N TYR A 347 5.77 34.14 12.41
CA TYR A 347 6.48 34.86 11.37
C TYR A 347 7.06 36.19 11.86
N THR A 348 6.27 37.01 12.54
CA THR A 348 6.71 38.33 13.04
C THR A 348 7.86 38.18 14.03
N ILE A 349 7.73 37.24 14.98
CA ILE A 349 8.77 36.98 15.98
C ILE A 349 10.02 36.40 15.31
N TYR A 350 9.86 35.49 14.35
CA TYR A 350 10.97 34.91 13.58
C TYR A 350 11.79 35.98 12.82
N CYS A 351 11.11 36.97 12.23
CA CYS A 351 11.73 38.05 11.47
C CYS A 351 12.34 39.15 12.36
N GLN A 352 11.66 39.53 13.44
CA GLN A 352 12.06 40.68 14.28
C GLN A 352 12.96 40.29 15.45
N ASN A 353 12.78 39.10 16.03
CA ASN A 353 13.51 38.66 17.23
C ASN A 353 13.77 37.15 17.21
N ARG A 354 14.88 36.78 16.56
CA ARG A 354 15.30 35.38 16.42
C ARG A 354 15.53 34.68 17.77
N LEU A 355 16.08 35.40 18.75
CA LEU A 355 16.37 34.85 20.08
C LEU A 355 15.09 34.46 20.82
N GLU A 356 14.05 35.31 20.76
CA GLU A 356 12.75 35.02 21.36
C GLU A 356 12.05 33.85 20.63
N TYR A 357 12.15 33.79 19.29
CA TYR A 357 11.66 32.65 18.52
C TYR A 357 12.30 31.34 19.00
N GLU A 358 13.62 31.27 19.06
CA GLU A 358 14.34 30.07 19.49
C GLU A 358 14.00 29.68 20.93
N LYS A 359 13.82 30.65 21.83
CA LYS A 359 13.42 30.40 23.22
C LYS A 359 12.06 29.72 23.29
N ARG A 360 11.07 30.20 22.51
CA ARG A 360 9.73 29.60 22.44
C ARG A 360 9.76 28.21 21.81
N VAL A 361 10.52 28.02 20.74
CA VAL A 361 10.69 26.72 20.08
C VAL A 361 11.34 25.70 21.02
N LYS A 362 12.39 26.07 21.74
CA LYS A 362 13.02 25.19 22.75
C LYS A 362 12.07 24.81 23.87
N ALA A 363 11.24 25.75 24.33
CA ALA A 363 10.21 25.46 25.32
C ALA A 363 9.16 24.47 24.77
N GLN A 364 8.75 24.64 23.52
CA GLN A 364 7.85 23.73 22.82
C GLN A 364 8.48 22.34 22.63
N ALA A 365 9.74 22.24 22.23
CA ALA A 365 10.44 20.96 22.07
C ALA A 365 10.46 20.16 23.37
N ARG A 366 10.75 20.82 24.51
CA ARG A 366 10.69 20.20 25.84
C ARG A 366 9.28 19.71 26.18
N ALA A 367 8.24 20.49 25.88
CA ALA A 367 6.86 20.07 26.12
C ALA A 367 6.46 18.85 25.28
N MET A 368 6.97 18.73 24.05
CA MET A 368 6.67 17.61 23.15
C MET A 368 7.53 16.36 23.41
N SER A 369 8.63 16.48 24.16
CA SER A 369 9.50 15.33 24.49
C SER A 369 8.83 14.29 25.42
N HIS A 370 7.82 14.70 26.20
CA HIS A 370 7.16 13.87 27.22
C HIS A 370 5.82 13.27 26.80
N GLN A 371 5.40 13.42 25.53
CA GLN A 371 4.17 12.79 25.06
C GLN A 371 4.45 11.35 24.61
N GLU A 372 4.15 10.39 25.49
CA GLU A 372 4.26 8.95 25.20
C GLU A 372 3.51 8.57 23.89
N LEU A 373 4.08 7.60 23.17
CA LEU A 373 3.67 7.11 21.85
C LEU A 373 2.59 6.01 21.91
#